data_AF-A0A8T3TN13-F1
#
_entry.id   AF-A0A8T3TN13-F1
#
_cell.length_a   1.000
_cell.length_b   1.000
_cell.length_c   1.000
_cell.angle_alpha   90.00
_cell.angle_beta   90.00
_cell.angle_gamma   90.00
#
_symmetry.space_group_name_H-M   'P 1'
#
loop_
_entity.id
_entity.type
_entity.pdbx_description
1 polymer ?
#
loop_
_entity_poly.entity_id
_entity_poly.type
_entity_poly.pdbx_seq_one_letter_code
_entity_poly.pdbx_strand_id
1 'polypeptide(L)'
;MAHDVGASVATLEVRLSNEAARALYARFGFRPVGLRPRYYSDNGEDALIMTTDRLDSPEMQDRMRLLAKHYGSLPMATDDLDRAEAQG
;
A
#
# COMPACT_ATOMS: atom_id res chain seq x y z
N MET A 1 -12.26 20.39 18.94
CA MET A 1 -12.30 18.93 18.96
C MET A 1 -11.97 18.45 17.55
N ALA A 2 -10.69 18.16 17.31
CA ALA A 2 -10.25 17.58 16.05
C ALA A 2 -10.72 16.13 16.03
N HIS A 3 -11.45 15.77 15.00
CA HIS A 3 -11.97 14.44 14.74
C HIS A 3 -10.77 13.50 14.55
N ASP A 4 -10.58 12.58 15.50
CA ASP A 4 -9.87 11.33 15.27
C ASP A 4 -10.63 10.59 14.17
N VAL A 5 -10.36 10.91 12.91
CA VAL A 5 -10.81 10.10 11.78
C VAL A 5 -9.89 8.89 11.78
N GLY A 6 -10.14 7.96 12.70
CA GLY A 6 -9.45 6.67 12.73
C GLY A 6 -9.70 5.99 11.40
N ALA A 7 -8.73 6.07 10.49
CA ALA A 7 -8.80 5.38 9.21
C ALA A 7 -9.01 3.89 9.51
N SER A 8 -10.17 3.36 9.12
CA SER A 8 -10.53 1.98 9.45
C SER A 8 -9.88 0.98 8.50
N VAL A 9 -9.48 1.40 7.30
CA VAL A 9 -8.80 0.59 6.27
C VAL A 9 -7.82 1.49 5.51
N ALA A 10 -6.80 0.90 4.88
CA ALA A 10 -5.93 1.58 3.93
C ALA A 10 -6.21 1.08 2.50
N THR A 11 -6.19 1.97 1.52
CA THR A 11 -6.35 1.64 0.10
C THR A 11 -5.22 2.28 -0.70
N LEU A 12 -4.73 1.58 -1.71
CA LEU A 12 -3.74 2.06 -2.68
C LEU A 12 -4.10 1.64 -4.09
N GLU A 13 -3.50 2.34 -5.06
CA GLU A 13 -3.51 1.98 -6.47
C GLU A 13 -2.09 1.59 -6.88
N VAL A 14 -1.95 0.46 -7.57
CA VAL A 14 -0.67 -0.02 -8.10
C VAL A 14 -0.83 -0.38 -9.57
N ARG A 15 0.18 -0.06 -10.39
CA ARG A 15 0.26 -0.52 -11.79
C ARG A 15 0.00 -2.02 -11.89
N LEU A 16 -0.89 -2.43 -12.79
CA LEU A 16 -1.24 -3.84 -12.94
C LEU A 16 -0.01 -4.69 -13.29
N SER A 17 0.92 -4.16 -14.07
CA SER A 17 2.17 -4.85 -14.45
C SER A 17 3.22 -4.92 -13.34
N ASN A 18 3.11 -4.11 -12.28
CA ASN A 18 4.12 -4.06 -11.21
C ASN A 18 3.92 -5.21 -10.20
N GLU A 19 4.25 -6.43 -10.63
CA GLU A 19 4.11 -7.65 -9.84
C GLU A 19 4.90 -7.61 -8.53
N ALA A 20 6.08 -6.99 -8.54
CA ALA A 20 6.92 -6.84 -7.34
C ALA A 20 6.23 -5.99 -6.27
N ALA A 21 5.69 -4.83 -6.64
CA ALA A 21 4.95 -3.98 -5.71
C ALA A 21 3.65 -4.65 -5.25
N ARG A 22 2.91 -5.31 -6.15
CA ARG A 22 1.70 -6.09 -5.81
C ARG A 22 2.00 -7.17 -4.77
N ALA A 23 3.09 -7.91 -4.95
CA ALA A 23 3.53 -8.94 -4.01
C ALA A 23 3.99 -8.34 -2.67
N LEU A 24 4.67 -7.20 -2.69
CA LEU A 24 5.05 -6.45 -1.49
C LEU A 24 3.80 -6.06 -0.69
N TYR A 25 2.85 -5.36 -1.30
CA TYR A 25 1.63 -4.89 -0.62
C TYR A 25 0.78 -6.06 -0.09
N ALA A 26 0.74 -7.18 -0.80
CA ALA A 26 0.08 -8.39 -0.29
C ALA A 26 0.64 -8.86 1.07
N ARG A 27 1.96 -8.75 1.29
CA ARG A 27 2.59 -9.10 2.59
C ARG A 27 2.15 -8.16 3.71
N PHE A 28 1.94 -6.89 3.39
CA PHE A 28 1.41 -5.87 4.30
C PHE A 28 -0.11 -6.01 4.55
N GLY A 29 -0.77 -6.99 3.93
CA GLY A 29 -2.19 -7.28 4.18
C GLY A 29 -3.15 -6.61 3.22
N PHE A 30 -2.66 -5.99 2.14
CA PHE A 30 -3.51 -5.48 1.07
C PHE A 30 -4.03 -6.62 0.20
N ARG A 31 -5.27 -6.49 -0.28
CA ARG A 31 -5.92 -7.45 -1.18
C ARG A 31 -6.53 -6.71 -2.36
N PRO A 32 -6.51 -7.28 -3.58
CA PRO A 32 -7.14 -6.65 -4.73
C PRO A 32 -8.65 -6.53 -4.54
N VAL A 33 -9.20 -5.34 -4.78
CA VAL A 33 -10.63 -5.06 -4.67
C VAL A 33 -11.25 -4.50 -5.95
N GLY A 34 -10.43 -4.09 -6.93
CA GLY A 34 -10.93 -3.58 -8.20
C GLY A 34 -9.83 -3.19 -9.18
N LEU A 35 -10.25 -2.82 -10.39
CA LEU A 35 -9.39 -2.31 -11.45
C LEU A 35 -9.89 -0.94 -11.91
N ARG A 36 -8.97 -0.03 -12.23
CA ARG A 36 -9.24 1.24 -12.91
C ARG A 36 -8.58 1.17 -14.29
N PRO A 37 -9.37 0.96 -15.35
CA PRO A 37 -8.81 0.87 -16.69
C PRO A 37 -8.15 2.18 -17.14
N ARG A 38 -6.96 2.09 -17.75
CA ARG A 38 -6.20 3.23 -18.27
C ARG A 38 -6.02 4.37 -17.26
N TYR A 39 -5.71 4.02 -16.01
CA TYR A 39 -5.58 4.97 -14.91
C TYR A 39 -4.32 5.81 -15.00
N TYR A 40 -3.19 5.19 -15.37
CA TYR A 40 -1.93 5.90 -15.54
C TYR A 40 -1.89 6.55 -16.94
N SER A 41 -1.77 7.87 -16.96
CA SER A 41 -1.93 8.69 -18.18
C SER A 41 -0.74 8.63 -19.13
N ASP A 42 0.42 8.24 -18.64
CA ASP A 42 1.68 8.18 -19.40
C ASP A 42 1.66 7.06 -20.46
N ASN A 43 1.14 5.89 -20.11
CA ASN A 43 1.13 4.71 -20.98
C ASN A 43 -0.27 4.07 -21.13
N GLY A 44 -1.30 4.64 -20.51
CA GLY A 44 -2.65 4.10 -20.52
C GLY A 44 -2.79 2.80 -19.75
N GLU A 45 -1.90 2.54 -18.78
CA GLU A 45 -1.92 1.31 -18.01
C GLU A 45 -3.02 1.30 -16.94
N ASP A 46 -3.58 0.11 -16.71
CA ASP A 46 -4.57 -0.14 -15.68
C ASP A 46 -3.95 -0.07 -14.28
N ALA A 47 -4.72 0.45 -13.32
CA ALA A 47 -4.38 0.35 -11.91
C ALA A 47 -5.19 -0.75 -11.22
N LEU A 48 -4.51 -1.58 -10.44
CA LEU A 48 -5.11 -2.48 -9.48
C LEU A 48 -5.32 -1.72 -8.16
N ILE A 49 -6.57 -1.63 -7.72
CA ILE A 49 -6.92 -1.12 -6.40
C ILE A 49 -6.72 -2.24 -5.40
N MET A 50 -5.94 -1.98 -4.36
CA MET A 50 -5.77 -2.91 -3.24
C MET A 50 -6.14 -2.24 -1.92
N THR A 51 -6.85 -2.97 -1.05
CA THR A 51 -7.33 -2.49 0.25
C THR A 51 -6.97 -3.48 1.35
N THR A 52 -6.66 -2.97 2.54
CA THR A 52 -6.43 -3.80 3.74
C THR A 52 -7.75 -4.24 4.38
N ASP A 53 -7.69 -5.28 5.22
CA ASP A 53 -8.70 -5.48 6.25
C ASP A 53 -8.71 -4.30 7.24
N ARG A 54 -9.60 -4.33 8.23
CA ARG A 54 -9.68 -3.25 9.21
C ARG A 54 -8.36 -3.07 9.97
N LEU A 55 -7.85 -1.84 10.02
CA LEU A 55 -6.59 -1.50 10.70
C LEU A 55 -6.67 -1.68 12.22
N ASP A 56 -7.87 -1.56 12.79
CA ASP A 56 -8.13 -1.79 14.21
C ASP A 56 -8.41 -3.27 14.55
N SER A 57 -8.39 -4.18 13.57
CA SER A 57 -8.52 -5.61 13.85
C SER A 57 -7.30 -6.15 14.60
N PRO A 58 -7.47 -7.07 15.56
CA PRO A 58 -6.36 -7.72 16.26
C PRO A 58 -5.33 -8.34 15.30
N GLU A 59 -5.81 -8.98 14.23
CA GLU A 59 -4.96 -9.64 13.24
C GLU A 59 -4.07 -8.64 12.49
N MET A 60 -4.61 -7.47 12.14
CA MET A 60 -3.84 -6.42 11.48
C MET A 60 -2.85 -5.76 12.45
N GLN A 61 -3.24 -5.53 13.71
CA GLN A 61 -2.34 -5.00 14.73
C GLN A 61 -1.16 -5.95 14.99
N ASP A 62 -1.41 -7.26 15.07
CA ASP A 62 -0.36 -8.27 15.20
C ASP A 62 0.55 -8.31 13.97
N ARG A 63 -0.02 -8.28 12.77
CA ARG A 63 0.74 -8.18 11.52
C ARG A 63 1.63 -6.94 11.50
N MET A 64 1.08 -5.76 11.80
CA MET A 64 1.82 -4.50 11.86
C MET A 64 2.95 -4.57 12.88
N ARG A 65 2.70 -5.17 14.05
CA ARG A 65 3.72 -5.37 15.08
C ARG A 65 4.85 -6.29 14.60
N LEU A 66 4.53 -7.38 13.91
CA LEU A 66 5.51 -8.31 13.35
C LEU A 66 6.35 -7.64 12.25
N LEU A 67 5.70 -6.90 11.35
CA LEU A 67 6.36 -6.15 10.29
C LEU A 67 7.24 -5.03 10.85
N ALA A 68 6.78 -4.29 11.85
CA ALA A 68 7.58 -3.26 12.52
C ALA A 68 8.84 -3.85 13.19
N LYS A 69 8.77 -5.06 13.75
CA LYS A 69 9.96 -5.76 14.27
C LYS A 69 10.91 -6.21 13.17
N HIS A 70 10.37 -6.64 12.03
CA HIS A 70 11.17 -7.15 10.91
C HIS A 70 11.84 -6.04 10.09
N TYR A 71 11.13 -4.92 9.90
CA TYR A 71 11.57 -3.80 9.08
C TYR A 71 12.08 -2.59 9.88
N GLY A 72 11.76 -2.48 11.17
CA GLY A 72 12.19 -1.38 12.05
C GLY A 72 13.66 -1.39 12.46
N SER A 73 14.41 -2.43 12.07
CA SER A 73 15.88 -2.49 12.21
C SER A 73 16.62 -2.23 10.90
N LEU A 74 15.92 -2.03 9.79
CA LEU A 74 16.54 -1.53 8.57
C LEU A 74 16.69 -0.01 8.73
N PRO A 75 17.85 0.60 8.40
CA PRO A 75 17.87 2.02 8.14
C PRO A 75 16.80 2.25 7.07
N MET A 76 15.74 2.98 7.43
CA MET A 76 14.71 3.38 6.49
C MET A 76 15.43 3.87 5.23
N ALA A 77 15.31 3.12 4.13
CA ALA A 77 15.72 3.59 2.82
C ALA A 77 14.72 4.69 2.45
N THR A 78 14.92 5.86 3.06
CA THR A 78 14.17 7.08 2.80
C THR A 78 14.43 7.62 1.38
N ASP A 79 15.33 6.99 0.62
CA ASP A 79 15.70 7.45 -0.73
C ASP A 79 14.93 6.75 -1.87
N ASP A 80 14.23 5.64 -1.64
CA ASP A 80 13.59 4.88 -2.74
C ASP A 80 12.08 5.14 -2.91
N LEU A 81 11.40 5.73 -1.92
CA LEU A 81 9.99 6.11 -2.06
C LEU A 81 9.80 7.50 -2.69
N ASP A 82 10.81 8.39 -2.61
CA ASP A 82 10.79 9.71 -3.27
C ASP A 82 10.86 9.64 -4.81
N ARG A 83 11.18 8.47 -5.38
CA ARG A 83 11.15 8.26 -6.84
C ARG A 83 9.81 7.77 -7.40
N ALA A 84 8.84 7.42 -6.54
CA ALA A 84 7.53 6.97 -7.01
C ALA A 84 6.54 8.11 -7.30
N GLU A 85 6.87 9.36 -6.92
CA GLU A 85 6.05 10.55 -7.20
C GLU A 85 6.73 11.56 -8.16
N ALA A 86 7.88 11.21 -8.74
CA ALA A 86 8.70 12.12 -9.54
C ALA A 86 8.68 11.89 -11.06
N GLN A 87 7.60 11.33 -11.62
CA GLN A 87 7.36 11.34 -13.07
C GLN A 87 5.89 11.66 -13.34
N GLY A 88 5.61 12.97 -13.42
CA GLY A 88 4.47 13.50 -14.14
C GLY A 88 4.72 13.56 -15.65
#